data_AF-A0A2G5WX99-F1
#
_entry.id   AF-A0A2G5WX99-F1
#
_cell.length_a   1.000
_cell.length_b   1.000
_cell.length_c   1.000
_cell.angle_alpha   90.00
_cell.angle_beta   90.00
_cell.angle_gamma   90.00
#
_symmetry.space_group_name_H-M   'P 1'
#
loop_
_entity.id
_entity.type
_entity.pdbx_description
1 polymer ?
#
loop_
_entity_poly.entity_id
_entity_poly.type
_entity_poly.pdbx_seq_one_letter_code
_entity_poly.pdbx_strand_id
1 'polypeptide(L)'
;MPFDYDVDYSTLDLRKHPELYKVGRGEQGVLLVEPYKSEILPHWRFKTPEIAKESADQICALFEEYRKQDDFVGMDMARKFIQMGYTRARRYANHKSGRKYNEDGTVKERDMDSVKAESAQIFKERWDAIRKDEEYIKRKKAHQKAYG
;
A
#
# COMPACT_ATOMS: atom_id res chain seq x y z
N MET A 1 -16.36 -4.50 -8.12
CA MET A 1 -17.21 -3.69 -7.23
C MET A 1 -16.40 -2.57 -6.59
N PRO A 2 -17.02 -1.47 -6.10
CA PRO A 2 -16.35 -0.52 -5.22
C PRO A 2 -15.85 -1.20 -3.94
N PHE A 3 -14.86 -0.60 -3.26
CA PHE A 3 -14.48 -1.05 -1.92
C PHE A 3 -15.64 -0.73 -0.96
N ASP A 4 -16.07 -1.73 -0.19
CA ASP A 4 -17.19 -1.60 0.73
C ASP A 4 -16.70 -0.89 2.00
N TYR A 5 -17.28 0.26 2.34
CA TYR A 5 -16.90 1.02 3.53
C TYR A 5 -17.89 0.84 4.69
N ASP A 6 -18.99 0.11 4.47
CA ASP A 6 -20.02 -0.15 5.49
C ASP A 6 -19.63 -1.32 6.41
N VAL A 7 -18.61 -2.09 6.03
CA VAL A 7 -18.01 -3.15 6.84
C VAL A 7 -17.11 -2.55 7.91
N ASP A 8 -17.36 -2.91 9.18
CA ASP A 8 -16.48 -2.54 10.30
C ASP A 8 -15.20 -3.40 10.30
N TYR A 9 -14.25 -3.05 9.45
CA TYR A 9 -12.96 -3.74 9.38
C TYR A 9 -12.12 -3.62 10.64
N SER A 10 -12.47 -2.74 11.60
CA SER A 10 -11.69 -2.54 12.82
C SER A 10 -11.87 -3.68 13.84
N THR A 11 -12.98 -4.42 13.75
CA THR A 11 -13.32 -5.54 14.63
C THR A 11 -13.18 -6.90 13.94
N LEU A 12 -12.93 -6.93 12.63
CA LEU A 12 -12.82 -8.13 11.83
C LEU A 12 -11.38 -8.60 11.66
N ASP A 13 -11.16 -9.91 11.87
CA ASP A 13 -9.92 -10.59 11.52
C ASP A 13 -10.04 -11.13 10.09
N LEU A 14 -9.59 -10.34 9.10
CA LEU A 14 -9.66 -10.73 7.68
C LEU A 14 -8.66 -11.81 7.28
N ARG A 15 -7.76 -12.21 8.19
CA ARG A 15 -6.98 -13.43 8.00
C ARG A 15 -7.84 -14.67 8.22
N LYS A 16 -8.75 -14.63 9.21
CA LYS A 16 -9.71 -15.72 9.47
C LYS A 16 -10.91 -15.69 8.54
N HIS A 17 -11.28 -14.50 8.05
CA HIS A 17 -12.44 -14.29 7.19
C HIS A 17 -12.04 -13.63 5.85
N PRO A 18 -11.17 -14.26 5.03
CA PRO A 18 -10.70 -13.67 3.79
C PRO A 18 -11.83 -13.42 2.77
N GLU A 19 -12.92 -14.18 2.83
CA GLU A 19 -14.11 -14.02 1.98
C GLU A 19 -14.81 -12.65 2.13
N LEU A 20 -14.63 -12.00 3.28
CA LEU A 20 -15.17 -10.66 3.55
C LEU A 20 -14.28 -9.55 2.96
N TYR A 21 -13.06 -9.88 2.53
CA TYR A 21 -12.15 -8.93 1.92
C TYR A 21 -12.50 -8.69 0.44
N LYS A 22 -12.80 -7.44 0.09
CA LYS A 22 -13.00 -7.00 -1.30
C LYS A 22 -11.78 -6.24 -1.82
N VAL A 23 -11.28 -6.63 -2.99
CA VAL A 23 -10.08 -6.03 -3.59
C VAL A 23 -10.37 -4.61 -4.10
N GLY A 24 -10.04 -3.61 -3.30
CA GLY A 24 -10.22 -2.19 -3.64
C GLY A 24 -9.22 -1.67 -4.70
N ARG A 25 -9.57 -0.57 -5.37
CA ARG A 25 -8.70 0.10 -6.37
C ARG A 25 -7.55 0.83 -5.68
N GLY A 26 -6.34 0.72 -6.26
CA GLY A 26 -5.15 1.35 -5.69
C GLY A 26 -4.96 0.99 -4.21
N GLU A 27 -4.95 2.01 -3.35
CA GLU A 27 -4.71 1.95 -1.90
C GLU A 27 -6.00 1.87 -1.06
N GLN A 28 -7.19 1.74 -1.67
CA GLN A 28 -8.44 1.61 -0.91
C GLN A 28 -8.36 0.46 0.11
N GLY A 29 -8.77 0.73 1.35
CA GLY A 29 -8.79 -0.24 2.46
C GLY A 29 -7.46 -0.43 3.19
N VAL A 30 -6.33 0.12 2.71
CA VAL A 30 -4.99 -0.20 3.23
C VAL A 30 -4.78 0.13 4.71
N LEU A 31 -5.48 1.14 5.25
CA LEU A 31 -5.42 1.53 6.65
C LEU A 31 -6.64 1.06 7.47
N LEU A 32 -7.42 0.11 6.95
CA LEU A 32 -8.63 -0.39 7.61
C LEU A 32 -8.57 -1.89 7.90
N VAL A 33 -7.96 -2.66 6.99
CA VAL A 33 -7.99 -4.13 7.01
C VAL A 33 -7.06 -4.70 8.08
N GLU A 34 -7.64 -5.29 9.12
CA GLU A 34 -6.93 -5.98 10.20
C GLU A 34 -6.82 -7.50 9.94
N PRO A 35 -5.80 -8.18 10.49
CA PRO A 35 -4.71 -7.67 11.35
C PRO A 35 -3.56 -7.00 10.57
N TYR A 36 -3.62 -7.02 9.23
CA TYR A 36 -2.53 -6.63 8.35
C TYR A 36 -2.11 -5.17 8.50
N LYS A 37 -3.05 -4.25 8.73
CA LYS A 37 -2.73 -2.86 9.05
C LYS A 37 -1.80 -2.79 10.25
N SER A 38 -2.16 -3.45 11.34
CA SER A 38 -1.39 -3.43 12.59
C SER A 38 -0.01 -4.07 12.44
N GLU A 39 0.12 -5.09 11.60
CA GLU A 39 1.40 -5.75 11.32
C GLU A 39 2.31 -4.91 10.40
N ILE A 40 1.77 -4.27 9.36
CA ILE A 40 2.58 -3.61 8.32
C ILE A 40 2.87 -2.14 8.64
N LEU A 41 1.91 -1.41 9.23
CA LEU A 41 2.02 0.03 9.50
C LEU A 41 3.22 0.45 10.37
N PRO A 42 3.67 -0.33 11.37
CA PRO A 42 4.87 -0.02 12.15
C PRO A 42 6.14 0.13 11.29
N HIS A 43 6.24 -0.67 10.22
CA HIS A 43 7.38 -0.70 9.31
C HIS A 43 7.32 0.38 8.23
N TRP A 44 6.17 1.04 8.05
CA TRP A 44 5.94 1.94 6.92
C TRP A 44 6.47 3.36 7.17
N ARG A 45 7.65 3.71 6.63
CA ARG A 45 8.35 4.98 6.83
C ARG A 45 9.11 5.40 5.57
N PHE A 46 9.25 6.70 5.32
CA PHE A 46 9.89 7.23 4.10
C PHE A 46 10.51 8.61 4.31
N LYS A 47 11.12 8.84 5.48
CA LYS A 47 11.68 10.17 5.81
C LYS A 47 12.87 10.50 4.90
N THR A 48 13.78 9.55 4.73
CA THR A 48 14.97 9.61 3.87
C THR A 48 15.02 8.36 2.99
N PRO A 49 15.85 8.33 1.93
CA PRO A 49 16.02 7.16 1.07
C PRO A 49 16.41 5.89 1.84
N GLU A 50 17.29 6.01 2.85
CA GLU A 50 17.74 4.88 3.67
C GLU A 50 16.56 4.28 4.46
N ILE A 51 15.76 5.14 5.10
CA ILE A 51 14.56 4.72 5.84
C ILE A 51 13.51 4.15 4.88
N ALA A 52 13.35 4.74 3.69
CA ALA A 52 12.43 4.25 2.67
C ALA A 52 12.83 2.86 2.16
N LYS A 53 14.13 2.62 1.98
CA LYS A 53 14.67 1.31 1.60
C LYS A 53 14.40 0.26 2.66
N GLU A 54 14.76 0.55 3.91
CA GLU A 54 14.49 -0.37 5.03
C GLU A 54 12.99 -0.68 5.15
N SER A 55 12.16 0.36 5.08
CA SER A 55 10.71 0.21 5.12
C SER A 55 10.17 -0.66 3.98
N ALA A 56 10.60 -0.40 2.74
CA ALA A 56 10.16 -1.16 1.59
C ALA A 56 10.63 -2.62 1.66
N ASP A 57 11.88 -2.85 2.10
CA ASP A 57 12.44 -4.20 2.25
C ASP A 57 11.71 -4.99 3.36
N GLN A 58 11.39 -4.38 4.51
CA GLN A 58 10.58 -5.01 5.58
C GLN A 58 9.18 -5.38 5.10
N ILE A 59 8.50 -4.50 4.35
CA ILE A 59 7.16 -4.77 3.84
C ILE A 59 7.20 -5.82 2.73
N CYS A 60 8.23 -5.85 1.90
CA CYS A 60 8.46 -6.92 0.93
C CYS A 60 8.72 -8.27 1.64
N ALA A 61 9.43 -8.29 2.76
CA ALA A 61 9.59 -9.50 3.56
C ALA A 61 8.25 -10.01 4.11
N LEU A 62 7.39 -9.12 4.60
CA LEU A 62 6.02 -9.48 5.02
C LEU A 62 5.20 -10.02 3.84
N PHE A 63 5.29 -9.40 2.67
CA PHE A 63 4.63 -9.90 1.45
C PHE A 63 5.04 -11.34 1.12
N GLU A 64 6.33 -11.65 1.20
CA GLU A 64 6.85 -13.02 0.99
C GLU A 64 6.39 -13.99 2.09
N GLU A 65 6.28 -13.52 3.33
CA GLU A 65 5.79 -14.33 4.44
C GLU A 65 4.32 -14.69 4.27
N TYR A 66 3.47 -13.72 3.93
CA TYR A 66 2.07 -13.98 3.58
C TYR A 66 1.95 -14.92 2.37
N ARG A 67 2.84 -14.79 1.38
CA ARG A 67 2.88 -15.71 0.23
C ARG A 67 3.08 -17.16 0.69
N LYS A 68 4.07 -17.41 1.55
CA LYS A 68 4.39 -18.75 2.08
C LYS A 68 3.23 -19.35 2.88
N GLN A 69 2.46 -18.51 3.55
CA GLN A 69 1.29 -18.90 4.34
C GLN A 69 0.00 -19.06 3.51
N ASP A 70 0.08 -18.91 2.19
CA ASP A 70 -1.07 -18.87 1.28
C ASP A 70 -2.09 -17.75 1.59
N ASP A 71 -1.61 -16.66 2.21
CA ASP A 71 -2.42 -15.54 2.65
C ASP A 71 -2.47 -14.43 1.58
N PHE A 72 -3.48 -14.50 0.71
CA PHE A 72 -3.66 -13.48 -0.32
C PHE A 72 -4.00 -12.09 0.24
N VAL A 73 -4.79 -11.99 1.30
CA VAL A 73 -5.22 -10.68 1.83
C VAL A 73 -4.00 -9.93 2.38
N GLY A 74 -3.13 -10.62 3.09
CA GLY A 74 -1.84 -10.08 3.55
C GLY A 74 -0.94 -9.66 2.41
N MET A 75 -0.80 -10.48 1.36
CA MET A 75 -0.07 -10.10 0.16
C MET A 75 -0.62 -8.81 -0.46
N ASP A 76 -1.94 -8.69 -0.57
CA ASP A 76 -2.57 -7.50 -1.16
C ASP A 76 -2.39 -6.25 -0.30
N MET A 77 -2.44 -6.38 1.03
CA MET A 77 -2.17 -5.30 1.96
C MET A 77 -0.73 -4.83 1.86
N ALA A 78 0.25 -5.73 1.91
CA ALA A 78 1.67 -5.37 1.76
C ALA A 78 1.93 -4.64 0.42
N ARG A 79 1.35 -5.13 -0.69
CA ARG A 79 1.40 -4.45 -1.99
C ARG A 79 0.83 -3.04 -1.94
N LYS A 80 -0.32 -2.85 -1.27
CA LYS A 80 -0.97 -1.53 -1.11
C LYS A 80 -0.15 -0.59 -0.24
N PHE A 81 0.50 -1.08 0.81
CA PHE A 81 1.41 -0.27 1.64
C PHE A 81 2.64 0.19 0.85
N ILE A 82 3.23 -0.69 0.02
CA ILE A 82 4.30 -0.32 -0.91
C ILE A 82 3.82 0.78 -1.89
N GLN A 83 2.64 0.61 -2.47
CA GLN A 83 2.03 1.63 -3.34
C GLN A 83 1.83 2.97 -2.61
N MET A 84 1.29 2.94 -1.39
CA MET A 84 1.09 4.12 -0.54
C MET A 84 2.41 4.80 -0.20
N GLY A 85 3.50 4.02 -0.02
CA GLY A 85 4.87 4.53 0.13
C GLY A 85 5.26 5.39 -1.07
N TYR A 86 5.09 4.87 -2.28
CA TYR A 86 5.37 5.60 -3.51
C TYR A 86 4.52 6.87 -3.64
N THR A 87 3.20 6.78 -3.50
CA THR A 87 2.30 7.91 -3.76
C THR A 87 2.46 9.02 -2.73
N ARG A 88 2.63 8.69 -1.44
CA ARG A 88 2.88 9.67 -0.40
C ARG A 88 4.26 10.29 -0.53
N ALA A 89 5.32 9.50 -0.69
CA ALA A 89 6.66 10.06 -0.89
C ALA A 89 6.71 11.00 -2.11
N ARG A 90 6.08 10.62 -3.23
CA ARG A 90 6.01 11.47 -4.43
C ARG A 90 5.20 12.75 -4.21
N ARG A 91 4.12 12.67 -3.43
CA ARG A 91 3.35 13.87 -3.04
C ARG A 91 4.18 14.83 -2.20
N TYR A 92 4.96 14.32 -1.24
CA TYR A 92 5.87 15.14 -0.43
C TYR A 92 7.05 15.70 -1.23
N ALA A 93 7.50 14.98 -2.26
CA ALA A 93 8.50 15.50 -3.21
C ALA A 93 7.98 16.70 -3.99
N ASN A 94 6.72 16.65 -4.42
CA ASN A 94 6.09 17.73 -5.16
C ASN A 94 5.65 18.88 -4.26
N HIS A 95 5.19 18.60 -3.04
CA HIS A 95 4.68 19.61 -2.11
C HIS A 95 5.12 19.24 -0.68
N LYS A 96 6.04 20.01 -0.07
CA LYS A 96 6.62 19.73 1.26
C LYS A 96 5.56 19.57 2.34
N SER A 97 4.47 20.33 2.27
CA SER A 97 3.37 20.23 3.25
C SER A 97 2.41 19.06 2.98
N GLY A 98 2.60 18.30 1.90
CA GLY A 98 1.70 17.26 1.41
C GLY A 98 0.36 17.77 0.85
N ARG A 99 0.13 19.09 0.85
CA ARG A 99 -1.09 19.73 0.32
C ARG A 99 -0.82 20.19 -1.10
N LYS A 100 -1.62 19.69 -2.05
CA LYS A 100 -1.52 20.04 -3.48
C LYS A 100 -2.19 21.37 -3.81
N TYR A 101 -3.23 21.74 -3.07
CA TYR A 101 -4.04 22.92 -3.35
C TYR A 101 -3.81 24.00 -2.28
N ASN A 102 -3.88 25.26 -2.71
CA ASN A 102 -4.03 26.43 -1.86
C ASN A 102 -5.46 26.51 -1.30
N GLU A 103 -5.69 27.44 -0.37
CA GLU A 103 -7.01 27.66 0.23
C GLU A 103 -8.05 28.13 -0.80
N ASP A 104 -7.59 28.81 -1.86
CA ASP A 104 -8.40 29.26 -3.00
C ASP A 104 -8.66 28.16 -4.07
N GLY A 105 -8.17 26.94 -3.84
CA GLY A 105 -8.32 25.81 -4.76
C GLY A 105 -7.31 25.77 -5.92
N THR A 106 -6.42 26.76 -6.05
CA THR A 106 -5.34 26.74 -7.05
C THR A 106 -4.27 25.69 -6.71
N VAL A 107 -3.58 25.17 -7.73
CA VAL A 107 -2.52 24.17 -7.52
C VAL A 107 -1.25 24.88 -7.03
N LYS A 108 -0.69 24.40 -5.92
CA LYS A 108 0.60 24.88 -5.41
C LYS A 108 1.73 24.61 -6.38
N GLU A 109 2.72 25.50 -6.38
CA GLU A 109 3.99 25.27 -7.07
C GLU A 109 4.68 24.00 -6.54
N ARG A 110 5.47 23.36 -7.39
CA ARG A 110 6.17 22.13 -7.03
C ARG A 110 7.53 22.43 -6.41
N ASP A 111 7.79 21.88 -5.23
CA ASP A 111 9.06 22.03 -4.53
C ASP A 111 10.20 21.20 -5.15
N MET A 112 9.87 20.05 -5.76
CA MET A 112 10.82 19.09 -6.34
C MET A 112 11.93 18.63 -5.36
N ASP A 113 11.54 18.25 -4.14
CA ASP A 113 12.47 17.72 -3.15
C ASP A 113 13.07 16.38 -3.63
N SER A 114 14.38 16.40 -3.92
CA SER A 114 15.13 15.26 -4.47
C SER A 114 15.20 14.08 -3.50
N VAL A 115 15.31 14.33 -2.19
CA VAL A 115 15.39 13.31 -1.15
C VAL A 115 14.07 12.53 -1.08
N LYS A 116 12.93 13.23 -1.17
CA LYS A 116 11.62 12.60 -1.25
C LYS A 116 11.36 11.94 -2.60
N ALA A 117 11.89 12.49 -3.69
CA ALA A 117 11.78 11.87 -5.00
C ALA A 117 12.51 10.52 -5.05
N GLU A 118 13.70 10.43 -4.47
CA GLU A 118 14.47 9.19 -4.35
C GLU A 118 13.76 8.18 -3.44
N SER A 119 13.23 8.63 -2.29
CA SER A 119 12.39 7.79 -1.42
C SER A 119 11.20 7.20 -2.18
N ALA A 120 10.54 8.01 -3.03
CA ALA A 120 9.44 7.54 -3.87
C ALA A 120 9.89 6.52 -4.91
N GLN A 121 11.06 6.73 -5.53
CA GLN A 121 11.62 5.83 -6.53
C GLN A 121 11.88 4.43 -5.97
N ILE A 122 12.37 4.33 -4.73
CA ILE A 122 12.59 3.04 -4.05
C ILE A 122 11.27 2.25 -3.92
N PHE A 123 10.20 2.87 -3.42
CA PHE A 123 8.89 2.22 -3.36
C PHE A 123 8.32 1.89 -4.74
N LYS A 124 8.58 2.75 -5.74
CA LYS A 124 8.12 2.56 -7.12
C LYS A 124 8.68 1.28 -7.72
N GLU A 125 9.97 1.03 -7.53
CA GLU A 125 10.64 -0.18 -8.02
C GLU A 125 10.06 -1.45 -7.39
N ARG A 126 9.89 -1.47 -6.06
CA ARG A 126 9.25 -2.60 -5.36
C ARG A 126 7.80 -2.80 -5.80
N TRP A 127 7.06 -1.70 -5.99
CA TRP A 127 5.68 -1.76 -6.44
C TRP A 127 5.57 -2.34 -7.85
N ASP A 128 6.43 -1.90 -8.77
CA ASP A 128 6.43 -2.37 -10.15
C ASP A 128 6.86 -3.84 -10.25
N ALA A 129 7.76 -4.31 -9.39
CA ALA A 129 8.10 -5.73 -9.26
C ALA A 129 6.88 -6.56 -8.79
N ILE A 130 6.26 -6.19 -7.66
CA ILE A 130 5.08 -6.91 -7.13
C ILE A 130 3.92 -6.92 -8.13
N ARG A 131 3.73 -5.84 -8.90
CA ARG A 131 2.68 -5.77 -9.92
C ARG A 131 2.87 -6.72 -11.10
N LYS A 132 4.10 -7.17 -11.33
CA LYS A 132 4.45 -8.16 -12.37
C LYS A 132 4.52 -9.57 -11.82
N ASP A 133 4.37 -9.75 -10.51
CA ASP A 133 4.43 -11.03 -9.85
C ASP A 133 3.27 -11.94 -10.27
N GLU A 134 3.59 -13.04 -10.95
CA GLU A 134 2.60 -13.93 -11.57
C GLU A 134 1.71 -14.61 -10.52
N GLU A 135 2.30 -15.01 -9.39
CA GLU A 135 1.58 -15.69 -8.31
C GLU A 135 0.58 -14.75 -7.63
N TYR A 136 1.00 -13.51 -7.32
CA TYR A 136 0.09 -12.48 -6.83
C TYR A 136 -1.05 -12.20 -7.82
N ILE A 137 -0.75 -12.09 -9.13
CA ILE A 137 -1.78 -11.88 -10.16
C ILE A 137 -2.78 -13.05 -10.19
N LYS A 138 -2.29 -14.29 -10.10
CA LYS A 138 -3.10 -15.50 -10.09
C LYS A 138 -4.01 -15.55 -8.86
N ARG A 139 -3.45 -15.35 -7.65
CA ARG A 139 -4.21 -15.35 -6.39
C ARG A 139 -5.25 -14.24 -6.34
N LYS A 140 -4.89 -13.04 -6.82
CA LYS A 140 -5.84 -11.92 -6.95
C LYS A 140 -7.02 -12.28 -7.82
N LYS A 141 -6.79 -12.87 -9.00
CA LYS A 141 -7.86 -13.29 -9.90
C LYS A 141 -8.73 -14.38 -9.26
N ALA A 142 -8.12 -15.34 -8.57
CA ALA A 142 -8.84 -16.40 -7.88
C ALA A 142 -9.74 -15.84 -6.77
N HIS A 143 -9.22 -14.95 -5.92
CA HIS A 143 -9.98 -14.29 -4.86
C HIS A 143 -11.14 -13.46 -5.41
N GLN A 144 -10.89 -12.66 -6.46
CA GLN A 144 -11.93 -11.87 -7.12
C GLN A 144 -12.99 -12.74 -7.79
N LYS A 145 -12.64 -13.93 -8.29
CA LYS A 145 -13.62 -14.87 -8.84
C LYS A 145 -14.47 -15.53 -7.75
N ALA A 146 -13.87 -15.86 -6.60
CA ALA A 146 -14.56 -16.52 -5.50
C ALA A 146 -15.45 -15.56 -4.70
N TYR A 147 -15.00 -14.32 -4.50
CA TYR A 147 -15.59 -13.38 -3.55
C TYR A 147 -15.78 -11.95 -4.10
N GLY A 148 -15.50 -11.67 -5.37
CA GLY A 148 -15.46 -10.29 -5.92
C GLY A 148 -16.72 -9.77 -6.58
#